data_AF-A0A2J5P8E0-F1
#
_entry.id   AF-A0A2J5P8E0-F1
#
_cell.length_a   1.000
_cell.length_b   1.000
_cell.length_c   1.000
_cell.angle_alpha   90.00
_cell.angle_beta   90.00
_cell.angle_gamma   90.00
#
_symmetry.space_group_name_H-M   'P 1'
#
loop_
_entity.id
_entity.type
_entity.pdbx_description
1 polymer ?
#
loop_
_entity_poly.entity_id
_entity_poly.type
_entity_poly.pdbx_seq_one_letter_code
_entity_poly.pdbx_strand_id
1 'polypeptide(L)' 'MISDIRKDAEVRMDKCVEAFKTQISKIRTGRASPSLLDGIIVEYYGTPTPLRQLASVTVED' A
#
# COMPACT_ATOMS: atom_id res chain seq x y z
N MET A 1 16.22 -9.53 28.49
CA MET A 1 17.44 -9.31 27.67
C MET A 1 17.36 -10.11 26.37
N ILE A 2 17.56 -11.44 26.35
CA ILE A 2 17.52 -12.24 25.10
C ILE A 2 16.10 -12.33 24.50
N SER A 3 15.07 -12.46 25.33
CA SER A 3 13.66 -12.45 24.93
C SER A 3 13.27 -11.17 24.17
N ASP A 4 13.80 -10.04 24.63
CA ASP A 4 13.42 -8.71 24.14
C ASP A 4 14.09 -8.46 22.78
N ILE A 5 15.34 -8.89 22.61
CA ILE A 5 16.04 -8.88 21.32
C ILE A 5 15.33 -9.80 20.33
N ARG A 6 14.87 -10.98 20.75
CA ARG A 6 14.12 -11.89 19.87
C ARG A 6 12.83 -11.25 19.38
N LYS A 7 12.11 -10.56 20.27
CA LYS A 7 10.86 -9.88 19.94
C LYS A 7 11.08 -8.67 19.04
N ASP A 8 12.13 -7.88 19.27
CA ASP A 8 12.50 -6.77 18.38
C ASP A 8 12.89 -7.28 16.98
N ALA A 9 13.66 -8.37 16.90
CA ALA A 9 14.00 -8.98 15.62
C ALA A 9 12.77 -9.46 14.85
N GLU A 10 11.82 -10.10 15.53
CA GLU A 10 10.55 -10.57 14.94
C GLU A 10 9.73 -9.39 14.38
N VAL A 11 9.53 -8.34 15.17
CA VAL A 11 8.81 -7.12 14.73
C VAL A 11 9.48 -6.48 13.52
N ARG A 12 10.82 -6.43 13.49
CA ARG A 12 11.55 -5.87 12.35
C ARG A 12 11.43 -6.74 11.11
N MET A 13 11.47 -8.06 11.26
CA MET A 13 11.28 -9.00 10.15
C MET A 13 9.88 -8.87 9.55
N ASP A 14 8.85 -8.83 10.40
CA ASP A 14 7.47 -8.66 9.94
C ASP A 14 7.28 -7.34 9.19
N LYS A 15 7.84 -6.25 9.72
CA LYS A 15 7.81 -4.94 9.05
C LYS A 15 8.49 -4.97 7.68
N CYS A 16 9.60 -5.69 7.52
CA CYS A 16 10.25 -5.85 6.22
C CYS A 16 9.36 -6.61 5.22
N VAL A 17 8.69 -7.67 5.68
CA VAL A 17 7.76 -8.44 4.84
C VAL A 17 6.55 -7.59 4.43
N GLU A 18 5.99 -6.81 5.34
CA GLU A 18 4.89 -5.88 5.02
C GLU A 18 5.30 -4.80 4.03
N ALA A 19 6.49 -4.21 4.20
CA ALA A 19 7.02 -3.23 3.25
C ALA A 19 7.18 -3.83 1.86
N PHE A 20 7.69 -5.06 1.76
CA PHE A 20 7.83 -5.77 0.48
C PHE A 20 6.47 -6.04 -0.17
N LYS A 21 5.49 -6.53 0.58
CA LYS A 21 4.11 -6.73 0.08
C LYS A 21 3.50 -5.42 -0.43
N THR A 22 3.72 -4.32 0.27
CA THR A 22 3.22 -2.99 -0.14
C THR A 22 3.90 -2.47 -1.40
N GLN A 23 5.17 -2.80 -1.62
CA GLN A 23 5.87 -2.45 -2.85
C GLN A 23 5.39 -3.28 -4.03
N ILE A 24 5.25 -4.60 -3.86
CA ILE A 24 4.84 -5.48 -4.95
C ILE A 24 3.39 -5.23 -5.39
N SER A 25 2.51 -4.80 -4.49
CA SER A 25 1.11 -4.47 -4.82
C SER A 25 0.96 -3.21 -5.69
N LYS A 26 2.00 -2.38 -5.79
CA LYS A 26 2.07 -1.22 -6.68
C LYS A 26 2.64 -1.56 -8.06
N ILE A 27 3.19 -2.76 -8.22
CA ILE A 27 3.72 -3.20 -9.51
C ILE A 27 2.54 -3.59 -10.40
N ARG A 28 2.47 -3.00 -11.59
CA ARG A 28 1.47 -3.36 -12.60
C ARG A 28 1.70 -4.82 -13.01
N THR A 29 0.79 -5.68 -12.59
CA THR A 29 0.68 -7.04 -13.14
C THR A 29 -0.36 -7.04 -14.27
N GLY A 30 -0.38 -8.07 -15.11
CA GLY A 30 -1.37 -8.17 -16.20
C GLY A 30 -2.82 -8.29 -15.73
N ARG A 31 -3.06 -8.43 -14.42
CA ARG A 31 -4.40 -8.36 -13.80
C ARG A 31 -4.65 -6.96 -13.26
N ALA A 32 -5.82 -6.42 -13.54
CA ALA A 32 -6.23 -5.14 -12.99
C ALA A 32 -6.35 -5.24 -11.45
N SER A 33 -5.67 -4.35 -10.74
CA SER A 33 -5.69 -4.26 -9.28
C SER A 33 -6.00 -2.80 -8.87
N PRO A 34 -7.05 -2.52 -8.08
CA PRO A 34 -7.40 -1.16 -7.65
C PRO A 34 -6.30 -0.48 -6.86
N SER A 35 -5.49 -1.27 -6.15
CA SER A 35 -4.34 -0.81 -5.34
C SER A 35 -3.28 -0.05 -6.14
N LEU A 36 -3.28 -0.18 -7.46
CA LEU A 36 -2.39 0.57 -8.34
C LEU A 36 -2.74 2.07 -8.37
N LEU A 37 -4.02 2.42 -8.20
CA LEU A 37 -4.53 3.79 -8.26
C LEU A 37 -4.52 4.48 -6.88
N ASP A 38 -4.23 3.76 -5.79
CA ASP A 38 -4.18 4.29 -4.41
C ASP A 38 -3.13 5.41 -4.22
N GLY A 39 -2.10 5.46 -5.08
CA GLY A 39 -1.06 6.49 -5.05
C GLY A 39 -1.37 7.75 -5.86
N ILE A 40 -2.52 7.80 -6.54
CA ILE A 40 -2.86 8.94 -7.40
C ILE A 40 -3.54 10.02 -6.57
N ILE A 41 -2.92 11.19 -6.58
CA ILE A 41 -3.44 12.42 -5.97
C ILE A 41 -4.03 13.26 -7.10
N VAL A 42 -5.27 13.68 -6.91
CA VAL A 42 -5.99 14.54 -7.85
C VAL A 42 -6.31 15.85 -7.15
N GLU A 43 -6.19 16.96 -7.87
CA GLU A 43 -6.58 18.26 -7.36
C GLU A 43 -8.10 18.36 -7.34
N TYR A 44 -8.68 18.42 -6.14
CA TYR A 44 -10.12 18.58 -5.93
C TYR A 44 -10.37 19.94 -5.28
N TYR A 45 -10.94 20.87 -6.05
CA TYR A 45 -11.21 22.26 -5.63
C TYR A 45 -9.99 22.96 -4.99
N GLY A 46 -8.80 22.81 -5.59
CA GLY A 46 -7.56 23.45 -5.11
C GLY A 46 -6.85 22.70 -3.98
N THR A 47 -7.34 21.51 -3.58
CA THR A 47 -6.69 20.68 -2.56
C THR A 47 -6.25 19.33 -3.14
N PRO A 48 -4.99 18.91 -2.91
CA PRO A 48 -4.50 17.61 -3.34
C PRO A 48 -5.18 16.50 -2.53
N THR A 49 -6.07 15.75 -3.18
CA THR A 49 -6.89 14.72 -2.54
C THR A 49 -6.60 13.34 -3.17
N PRO A 50 -6.41 12.28 -2.37
CA PRO A 50 -6.27 10.93 -2.90
C PRO A 50 -7.51 10.49 -3.69
N LEU A 51 -7.33 9.93 -4.89
CA LEU A 51 -8.42 9.50 -5.77
C LEU A 51 -9.41 8.55 -5.07
N ARG A 52 -8.92 7.67 -4.18
CA ARG A 52 -9.72 6.74 -3.38
C ARG A 52 -10.78 7.41 -2.50
N GLN A 53 -10.57 8.66 -2.09
CA GLN A 53 -11.53 9.41 -1.27
C GLN A 53 -12.63 10.06 -2.12
N LEU A 54 -12.40 10.20 -3.43
CA LEU A 54 -13.30 10.86 -4.38
C LEU A 54 -14.17 9.87 -5.14
N ALA A 55 -13.68 8.64 -5.36
CA ALA A 55 -14.38 7.63 -6.16
C ALA A 55 -14.16 6.20 -5.61
N SER A 56 -15.15 5.35 -5.84
CA SER A 56 -15.01 3.90 -5.64
C SER A 56 -14.38 3.28 -6.88
N VAL A 57 -13.20 2.67 -6.73
CA VAL A 57 -12.47 2.00 -7.83
C VAL A 57 -12.83 0.52 -7.82
N THR A 58 -13.59 0.07 -8.81
CA THR A 58 -13.89 -1.35 -9.05
C THR A 58 -13.09 -1.86 -10.24
N VAL A 59 -12.72 -3.13 -10.21
CA VAL A 59 -12.19 -3.84 -11.38
C VAL A 59 -13.35 -4.47 -12.12
N GLU A 60 -13.47 -4.17 -13.40
CA GLU A 60 -14.27 -4.96 -14.34
C GLU A 60 -13.31 -5.89 -15.11
N ASP A 61 -13.81 -7.05 -15.56
CA ASP A 61 -13.02 -8.10 -16.21
C ASP A 61 -12.42 -7.66 -17.57
#